data_AF-A0A1M4X5J5-F1
#
_entry.id   AF-A0A1M4X5J5-F1
#
_cell.length_a   1.000
_cell.length_b   1.000
_cell.length_c   1.000
_cell.angle_alpha   90.00
_cell.angle_beta   90.00
_cell.angle_gamma   90.00
#
_symmetry.space_group_name_H-M   'P 1'
#
loop_
_entity.id
_entity.type
_entity.pdbx_description
1 polymer ?
#
loop_
_entity_poly.entity_id
_entity_poly.type
_entity_poly.pdbx_seq_one_letter_code
_entity_poly.pdbx_strand_id
1 'polypeptide(L)'
;MNIAKRLALTALALPLLAPLPLLAQETDPESGFVIADGWQTVKANCTVCHSAKLVTQNSGSRNHWESLIRWMQDTQGLWQFRPEMEATILDYLAEHYGPKEHARRPPLARDLLPENPYKQEDQASG
;
A
#
# COMPACT_ATOMS: atom_id res chain seq x y z
N MET A 1 55.47 -43.37 26.15
CA MET A 1 54.96 -42.14 26.80
C MET A 1 55.36 -40.96 25.95
N ASN A 2 54.40 -40.30 25.29
CA ASN A 2 54.37 -38.84 25.04
C ASN A 2 53.16 -38.50 24.16
N ILE A 3 52.30 -37.67 24.73
CA ILE A 3 51.01 -37.23 24.23
C ILE A 3 51.27 -35.92 23.47
N ALA A 4 51.03 -35.88 22.17
CA ALA A 4 50.99 -34.63 21.41
C ALA A 4 49.53 -34.33 21.01
N LYS A 5 48.74 -33.85 21.98
CA LYS A 5 47.50 -33.13 21.71
C LYS A 5 47.86 -31.72 21.30
N ARG A 6 47.56 -31.27 20.07
CA ARG A 6 47.12 -29.89 19.74
C ARG A 6 46.50 -29.86 18.35
N LEU A 7 45.20 -30.02 18.26
CA LEU A 7 44.42 -29.51 17.12
C LEU A 7 42.96 -29.41 17.54
N ALA A 8 42.57 -28.20 17.92
CA ALA A 8 41.18 -27.75 17.86
C ALA A 8 41.21 -26.21 17.92
N LEU A 9 41.55 -25.56 16.81
CA LEU A 9 41.03 -24.22 16.58
C LEU A 9 39.65 -24.37 15.96
N THR A 10 38.64 -24.55 16.80
CA THR A 10 37.27 -24.23 16.42
C THR A 10 37.14 -22.71 16.51
N ALA A 11 37.42 -22.02 15.42
CA ALA A 11 36.97 -20.64 15.24
C ALA A 11 35.44 -20.69 15.16
N LEU A 12 34.77 -20.46 16.30
CA LEU A 12 33.33 -20.30 16.37
C LEU A 12 33.01 -18.94 15.73
N ALA A 13 32.91 -18.90 14.40
CA ALA A 13 32.40 -17.75 13.68
C ALA A 13 30.89 -17.66 13.96
N LEU A 14 30.54 -16.94 15.03
CA LEU A 14 29.16 -16.55 15.29
C LEU A 14 28.77 -15.55 14.20
N PRO A 15 27.85 -15.87 13.26
CA PRO A 15 27.46 -14.92 12.25
C PRO A 15 26.73 -13.78 12.98
N LEU A 16 27.23 -12.56 12.83
CA LEU A 16 26.60 -11.36 13.36
C LEU A 16 25.27 -11.20 12.62
N LEU A 17 24.18 -11.69 13.22
CA LEU A 17 22.81 -11.50 12.74
C LEU A 17 22.41 -10.05 13.01
N ALA A 18 23.00 -9.11 12.26
CA ALA A 18 22.54 -7.72 12.28
C ALA A 18 21.11 -7.69 11.70
N PRO A 19 20.12 -7.11 12.40
CA PRO A 19 18.79 -6.95 11.83
C PRO A 19 18.92 -6.06 10.59
N LEU A 20 18.43 -6.55 9.44
CA LEU A 20 18.27 -5.73 8.26
C LEU A 20 17.47 -4.49 8.67
N PRO A 21 17.93 -3.26 8.38
CA PRO A 21 17.10 -2.10 8.61
C PRO A 21 15.89 -2.28 7.69
N LEU A 22 14.74 -2.54 8.29
CA LEU A 22 13.46 -2.35 7.63
C LEU A 22 13.34 -0.83 7.44
N LEU A 23 13.93 -0.31 6.36
CA LEU A 23 13.83 1.11 6.03
C LEU A 23 12.36 1.36 5.66
N ALA A 24 11.60 1.83 6.64
CA ALA A 24 10.33 2.47 6.35
C ALA A 24 10.61 3.62 5.38
N GLN A 25 9.83 3.69 4.31
CA GLN A 25 9.93 4.79 3.34
C GLN A 25 9.70 6.12 4.08
N GLU A 26 10.58 7.09 3.86
CA GLU A 26 10.43 8.42 4.45
C GLU A 26 9.18 9.09 3.86
N THR A 27 8.40 9.77 4.71
CA THR A 27 7.18 10.46 4.28
C THR A 27 7.23 11.94 4.62
N ASP A 28 6.62 12.75 3.76
CA ASP A 28 6.43 14.18 4.00
C ASP A 28 5.52 14.37 5.23
N PRO A 29 5.96 15.09 6.28
CA PRO A 29 5.23 15.17 7.54
C PRO A 29 3.88 15.91 7.42
N GLU A 30 3.69 16.73 6.38
CA GLU A 30 2.45 17.45 6.14
C GLU A 30 1.40 16.60 5.42
N SER A 31 1.79 15.92 4.35
CA SER A 31 0.86 15.18 3.47
C SER A 31 0.84 13.66 3.72
N GLY A 32 1.88 13.11 4.32
CA GLY A 32 2.10 11.67 4.45
C GLY A 32 2.46 10.96 3.14
N PHE A 33 2.77 11.71 2.07
CA PHE A 33 3.27 11.13 0.83
C PHE A 33 4.69 10.58 1.00
N VAL A 34 5.01 9.44 0.39
CA VAL A 34 6.38 8.93 0.30
C VAL A 34 7.26 9.96 -0.41
N ILE A 35 8.40 10.31 0.17
CA ILE A 35 9.36 11.24 -0.44
C ILE A 35 10.14 10.48 -1.53
N ALA A 36 9.69 10.60 -2.78
CA ALA A 36 10.31 9.98 -3.96
C ALA A 36 9.94 10.75 -5.24
N ASP A 37 10.69 10.59 -6.32
CA ASP A 37 10.50 11.34 -7.57
C ASP A 37 9.01 11.43 -7.99
N GLY A 38 8.52 12.65 -8.23
CA GLY A 38 7.12 12.93 -8.57
C GLY A 38 6.19 13.23 -7.39
N TRP A 39 6.61 13.00 -6.13
CA TRP A 39 5.75 13.20 -4.95
C TRP A 39 5.21 14.63 -4.81
N GLN A 40 6.03 15.63 -5.12
CA GLN A 40 5.62 17.05 -5.03
C GLN A 40 4.58 17.40 -6.09
N THR A 41 4.69 16.83 -7.29
CA THR A 41 3.68 16.97 -8.34
C THR A 41 2.35 16.38 -7.89
N VAL A 42 2.38 15.19 -7.27
CA VAL A 42 1.16 14.57 -6.72
C VAL A 42 0.60 15.39 -5.57
N LYS A 43 1.43 15.83 -4.61
CA LYS A 43 0.98 16.71 -3.52
C LYS A 43 0.31 17.97 -4.07
N ALA A 44 0.94 18.66 -5.02
CA ALA A 44 0.42 19.92 -5.56
C ALA A 44 -0.91 19.77 -6.32
N ASN A 45 -1.21 18.60 -6.91
CA ASN A 45 -2.42 18.41 -7.72
C ASN A 45 -3.52 17.63 -6.97
N CYS A 46 -3.16 16.68 -6.11
CA CYS A 46 -4.10 15.76 -5.46
C CYS A 46 -4.55 16.22 -4.07
N THR A 47 -4.04 17.35 -3.55
CA THR A 47 -4.47 17.91 -2.25
C THR A 47 -5.22 19.23 -2.37
N VAL A 48 -5.53 19.66 -3.60
CA VAL A 48 -6.22 20.95 -3.84
C VAL A 48 -7.68 20.91 -3.39
N CYS A 49 -8.34 19.74 -3.51
CA CYS A 49 -9.77 19.60 -3.23
C CYS A 49 -10.07 18.79 -1.95
N HIS A 50 -9.16 17.94 -1.50
CA HIS A 50 -9.34 17.08 -0.33
C HIS A 50 -8.01 16.77 0.36
N SER A 51 -8.08 16.16 1.55
CA SER A 51 -6.89 15.73 2.29
C SER A 51 -6.07 14.70 1.50
N ALA A 52 -4.74 14.78 1.63
CA ALA A 52 -3.79 13.77 1.14
C ALA A 52 -4.09 12.36 1.70
N LYS A 53 -4.71 12.28 2.88
CA LYS A 53 -5.09 11.01 3.52
C LYS A 53 -5.98 10.14 2.62
N LEU A 54 -6.85 10.75 1.82
CA LEU A 54 -7.69 10.01 0.89
C LEU A 54 -6.84 9.29 -0.17
N VAL A 55 -5.73 9.89 -0.60
CA VAL A 55 -4.81 9.25 -1.56
C VAL A 55 -4.00 8.17 -0.85
N THR A 56 -3.37 8.49 0.29
CA THR A 56 -2.41 7.59 0.95
C THR A 56 -3.05 6.36 1.61
N GLN A 57 -4.34 6.40 1.91
CA GLN A 57 -5.09 5.24 2.39
C GLN A 57 -5.52 4.29 1.27
N ASN A 58 -5.54 4.75 0.02
CA ASN A 58 -5.91 3.96 -1.13
C ASN A 58 -4.69 3.30 -1.77
N SER A 59 -4.97 2.32 -2.63
CA SER A 59 -3.98 1.57 -3.39
C SER A 59 -4.60 1.06 -4.67
N GLY A 60 -3.86 1.07 -5.77
CA GLY A 60 -4.38 0.63 -7.05
C GLY A 60 -3.31 0.44 -8.11
N SER A 61 -3.66 -0.29 -9.17
CA SER A 61 -2.83 -0.35 -10.37
C SER A 61 -2.80 1.01 -11.05
N ARG A 62 -1.84 1.21 -11.97
CA ARG A 62 -1.79 2.42 -12.80
C ARG A 62 -3.14 2.73 -13.46
N ASN A 63 -3.74 1.74 -14.11
CA ASN A 63 -5.02 1.91 -14.81
C ASN A 63 -6.16 2.27 -13.84
N HIS A 64 -6.10 1.76 -12.60
CA HIS A 64 -7.06 2.15 -11.58
C HIS A 64 -6.90 3.63 -11.21
N TRP A 65 -5.68 4.08 -10.94
CA TRP A 65 -5.41 5.49 -10.66
C TRP A 65 -5.80 6.41 -11.81
N GLU A 66 -5.51 6.01 -13.05
CA GLU A 66 -5.94 6.75 -14.24
C GLU A 66 -7.48 6.85 -14.29
N SER A 67 -8.20 5.76 -14.06
CA SER A 67 -9.67 5.79 -14.05
C SER A 67 -10.24 6.73 -12.99
N LEU A 68 -9.58 6.84 -11.82
CA LEU A 68 -9.98 7.77 -10.77
C LEU A 68 -9.69 9.22 -11.18
N ILE A 69 -8.55 9.49 -11.81
CA ILE A 69 -8.22 10.82 -12.35
C ILE A 69 -9.24 11.23 -13.40
N ARG A 70 -9.58 10.34 -14.34
CA ARG A 70 -10.62 10.59 -15.35
C ARG A 70 -11.97 10.87 -14.70
N TRP A 71 -12.39 10.05 -13.73
CA TRP A 71 -13.62 10.30 -12.99
C TRP A 71 -13.63 11.66 -12.28
N MET A 72 -12.52 12.07 -11.66
CA MET A 72 -12.39 13.39 -11.03
C MET A 72 -12.45 14.52 -12.05
N GLN A 73 -11.85 14.34 -13.23
CA GLN A 73 -11.91 15.32 -14.31
C GLN A 73 -13.34 15.46 -14.85
N ASP A 74 -14.04 14.35 -15.04
CA ASP A 74 -15.39 14.32 -15.60
C ASP A 74 -16.45 14.83 -14.62
N THR A 75 -16.27 14.57 -13.32
CA THR A 75 -17.35 14.74 -12.33
C THR A 75 -17.03 15.72 -11.20
N GLN A 76 -15.75 15.92 -10.86
CA GLN A 76 -15.32 16.71 -9.69
C GLN A 76 -14.63 18.02 -10.10
N GLY A 77 -14.46 18.28 -11.41
CA GLY A 77 -13.85 19.50 -11.91
C GLY A 77 -12.33 19.54 -11.82
N LEU A 78 -11.66 18.38 -11.70
CA LEU A 78 -10.21 18.31 -11.84
C LEU A 78 -9.82 18.75 -13.25
N TRP A 79 -8.81 19.61 -13.37
CA TRP A 79 -8.36 20.08 -14.68
C TRP A 79 -7.66 18.96 -15.47
N GLN A 80 -7.56 19.16 -16.78
CA GLN A 80 -6.77 18.30 -17.65
C GLN A 80 -5.28 18.50 -17.36
N PHE A 81 -4.57 17.42 -17.06
CA PHE A 81 -3.13 17.45 -16.88
C PHE A 81 -2.44 17.46 -18.24
N ARG A 82 -1.24 18.05 -18.30
CA ARG A 82 -0.35 17.85 -19.45
C ARG A 82 0.13 16.40 -19.46
N PRO A 83 0.32 15.76 -20.64
CA PRO A 83 0.64 14.33 -20.73
C PRO A 83 1.83 13.89 -19.86
N GLU A 84 2.89 14.68 -19.81
CA GLU A 84 4.10 14.42 -19.03
C GLU A 84 3.87 14.53 -17.51
N MET A 85 3.00 15.45 -17.09
CA MET A 85 2.62 15.61 -15.68
C MET A 85 1.75 14.43 -15.25
N GLU A 86 0.79 14.04 -16.09
CA GLU A 86 -0.05 12.88 -15.83
C GLU A 86 0.77 11.60 -15.74
N ALA A 87 1.73 11.40 -16.65
CA ALA A 87 2.65 10.27 -16.58
C ALA A 87 3.40 10.24 -15.24
N THR A 88 3.94 11.38 -14.80
CA THR A 88 4.63 11.52 -13.51
C THR A 88 3.72 11.17 -12.33
N ILE A 89 2.48 11.66 -12.32
CA ILE A 89 1.49 11.38 -11.26
C ILE A 89 1.18 9.88 -11.23
N LEU A 90 0.90 9.28 -12.38
CA LEU A 90 0.54 7.87 -12.48
C LEU A 90 1.71 6.93 -12.17
N ASP A 91 2.95 7.30 -12.54
CA ASP A 91 4.16 6.53 -12.22
C ASP A 91 4.35 6.49 -10.69
N TYR A 92 4.32 7.66 -10.05
CA TYR A 92 4.47 7.77 -8.60
C TYR A 92 3.36 7.02 -7.84
N LEU A 93 2.09 7.20 -8.23
CA LEU A 93 0.97 6.56 -7.55
C LEU A 93 1.00 5.03 -7.71
N ALA A 94 1.36 4.52 -8.89
CA ALA A 94 1.44 3.09 -9.12
C ALA A 94 2.61 2.44 -8.38
N GLU A 95 3.75 3.12 -8.26
CA GLU A 95 4.94 2.63 -7.58
C GLU A 95 4.76 2.62 -6.05
N HIS A 96 4.33 3.75 -5.47
CA HIS A 96 4.30 3.92 -4.01
C HIS A 96 2.94 3.59 -3.39
N TYR A 97 1.87 3.62 -4.19
CA TYR A 97 0.49 3.31 -3.78
C TYR A 97 -0.12 2.26 -4.73
N GLY A 98 0.71 1.31 -5.16
CA GLY A 98 0.32 0.16 -5.97
C GLY A 98 -0.60 -0.84 -5.24
N PRO A 99 -1.14 -1.86 -5.93
CA PRO A 99 -2.03 -2.85 -5.33
C PRO A 99 -1.41 -3.52 -4.10
N LYS A 100 -2.19 -3.66 -3.03
CA LYS A 100 -1.76 -4.35 -1.80
C LYS A 100 -2.29 -5.78 -1.79
N GLU A 101 -1.41 -6.74 -1.48
CA GLU A 101 -1.81 -8.11 -1.18
C GLU A 101 -2.77 -8.10 0.03
N HIS A 102 -3.88 -8.84 -0.06
CA HIS A 102 -4.93 -8.87 0.97
C HIS A 102 -5.60 -7.51 1.28
N ALA A 103 -5.68 -6.59 0.32
CA ALA A 103 -6.33 -5.28 0.52
C ALA A 103 -7.78 -5.35 1.03
N ARG A 104 -8.52 -6.43 0.71
CA ARG A 104 -9.86 -6.66 1.28
C ARG A 104 -9.80 -7.56 2.49
N ARG A 105 -10.49 -7.13 3.55
CA ARG A 105 -10.81 -7.99 4.70
C ARG A 105 -11.55 -9.23 4.20
N PRO A 106 -11.15 -10.44 4.62
CA PRO A 106 -11.90 -11.65 4.30
C PRO A 106 -13.33 -11.55 4.85
N PRO A 107 -14.31 -12.20 4.20
CA PRO A 107 -15.65 -12.32 4.76
C PRO A 107 -15.61 -12.90 6.18
N LEU A 108 -16.53 -12.46 7.04
CA LEU A 108 -16.70 -13.07 8.35
C LEU A 108 -17.05 -14.55 8.19
N ALA A 109 -16.50 -15.39 9.07
CA ALA A 109 -16.90 -16.78 9.16
C ALA A 109 -18.39 -16.88 9.55
N ARG A 110 -19.10 -17.91 9.08
CA ARG A 110 -20.57 -18.01 9.19
C ARG A 110 -21.04 -18.07 10.66
N ASP A 111 -20.22 -18.62 11.53
CA ASP A 111 -20.40 -18.71 12.99
C ASP A 111 -20.23 -17.36 13.71
N LEU A 112 -19.56 -16.39 13.08
CA LEU A 112 -19.38 -15.03 13.59
C LEU A 112 -20.41 -14.04 13.02
N LEU A 113 -21.29 -14.49 12.12
CA LEU A 113 -22.38 -13.66 11.62
C LEU A 113 -23.48 -13.57 12.69
N PRO A 114 -23.98 -12.37 13.01
CA PRO A 114 -25.17 -12.25 13.86
C PRO A 114 -26.40 -12.80 13.13
N GLU A 115 -27.44 -13.15 13.89
CA GLU A 115 -28.73 -13.50 13.31
C GLU A 115 -29.25 -12.33 12.45
N ASN A 116 -29.75 -12.64 11.26
CA ASN A 116 -30.27 -11.60 10.35
C ASN A 116 -31.73 -11.30 10.72
N PRO A 117 -32.04 -10.12 11.29
CA PRO A 117 -33.40 -9.79 11.72
C PRO A 117 -34.38 -9.57 10.55
N TYR A 118 -33.88 -9.56 9.31
CA TYR A 118 -34.65 -9.40 8.08
C TYR A 118 -34.71 -10.66 7.23
N LYS A 119 -34.25 -11.81 7.76
CA LYS A 119 -34.41 -13.07 7.03
C LYS A 119 -35.91 -13.39 6.96
N GLN A 120 -36.49 -13.15 5.80
CA GLN A 120 -37.84 -13.61 5.50
C GLN A 120 -37.79 -15.13 5.58
N GLU A 121 -38.61 -15.73 6.42
CA GLU A 121 -38.78 -17.18 6.45
C GLU A 121 -39.27 -17.60 5.07
N ASP A 122 -38.56 -18.53 4.42
CA ASP A 122 -38.95 -19.06 3.13
C ASP A 122 -40.33 -19.74 3.27
N GLN A 123 -41.38 -18.96 3.04
CA GLN A 123 -42.75 -19.44 2.96
C GLN A 123 -42.93 -20.10 1.59
N ALA A 124 -43.38 -21.35 1.63
CA ALA A 124 -43.89 -22.19 0.54
C ALA A 124 -42.85 -22.98 -0.27
N SER A 125 -42.39 -24.07 0.34
CA SER A 125 -42.48 -25.38 -0.32
C SER A 125 -43.94 -25.61 -0.73
N GLY A 126 -44.22 -25.54 -2.03
CA GLY A 126 -45.49 -25.91 -2.65
C GLY A 126 -45.22 -26.51 -4.01
#